data_AF-A0AAE4LJJ6-F1
#
_entry.id   AF-A0AAE4LJJ6-F1
#
_cell.length_a   1.000
_cell.length_b   1.000
_cell.length_c   1.000
_cell.angle_alpha   90.00
_cell.angle_beta   90.00
_cell.angle_gamma   90.00
#
_symmetry.space_group_name_H-M   'P 1'
#
loop_
_entity.id
_entity.type
_entity.pdbx_description
1 polymer ?
#
loop_
_entity_poly.entity_id
_entity_poly.type
_entity_poly.pdbx_seq_one_letter_code
_entity_poly.pdbx_strand_id
1 'polypeptide(L)'
;MADFTSLVLRLDSLRQVLTGTLRAKGVATTDEETLASLVDKVALVDSTSGMNQIRNGYQLFRGNTTMSVFPALDTASFDSMYQMCYGCTALERVPTLDTSNVANMMYAFYGCTNLQEIGGLNTSRITSASEMFHGCKSLRKIGGRLDFSKVTSKVDTTFVSCSALETVIIDGPVDVDIAVNGCPKLTVESLVFLLNALSDTGNGKTCNIGAKNLAKLNAIQKAIATDKGWVLT
;
A
#
# COMPACT_ATOMS: atom_id res chain seq x y z
N MET A 1 -48.45 -31.65 -25.55
CA MET A 1 -47.83 -31.01 -24.37
C MET A 1 -46.53 -30.40 -24.83
N ALA A 2 -46.25 -29.14 -24.50
CA ALA A 2 -44.91 -28.60 -24.69
C ALA A 2 -43.97 -29.34 -23.74
N ASP A 3 -42.95 -30.00 -24.26
CA ASP A 3 -41.89 -30.58 -23.44
C ASP A 3 -40.71 -29.61 -23.33
N PHE A 4 -40.04 -29.62 -22.19
CA PHE A 4 -38.90 -28.75 -21.91
C PHE A 4 -37.56 -29.40 -22.28
N THR A 5 -37.56 -30.54 -22.99
CA THR A 5 -36.36 -31.34 -23.26
C THR A 5 -35.30 -30.53 -23.99
N SER A 6 -35.71 -29.75 -24.99
CA SER A 6 -34.78 -28.88 -25.73
C SER A 6 -34.18 -27.77 -24.84
N LEU A 7 -34.96 -27.23 -23.91
CA LEU A 7 -34.48 -26.21 -22.96
C LEU A 7 -33.49 -26.82 -21.96
N VAL A 8 -33.81 -27.99 -21.42
CA VAL A 8 -32.94 -28.73 -20.48
C VAL A 8 -31.59 -29.04 -21.12
N LEU A 9 -31.58 -29.54 -22.37
CA LEU A 9 -30.34 -29.84 -23.10
C LEU A 9 -29.49 -28.60 -23.36
N ARG A 10 -30.12 -27.46 -23.68
CA ARG A 10 -29.41 -26.19 -23.88
C ARG A 10 -28.81 -25.65 -22.58
N LEU A 11 -29.54 -25.77 -21.47
CA LEU A 11 -29.06 -25.36 -20.15
C LEU A 11 -27.90 -26.22 -19.67
N ASP A 12 -27.93 -27.54 -19.89
CA ASP A 12 -26.81 -28.40 -19.55
C ASP A 12 -25.58 -28.12 -20.42
N SER A 13 -25.78 -27.89 -21.73
CA SER A 13 -24.68 -27.47 -22.62
C SER A 13 -24.04 -26.16 -22.16
N LEU A 14 -24.86 -25.15 -21.79
CA LEU A 14 -24.36 -23.87 -21.27
C LEU A 14 -23.58 -24.04 -19.96
N ARG A 15 -24.08 -24.91 -19.07
CA ARG A 15 -23.43 -25.26 -17.81
C ARG A 15 -22.05 -25.88 -18.05
N GLN A 16 -21.95 -26.88 -18.93
CA GLN A 16 -20.67 -27.51 -19.27
C GLN A 16 -19.67 -26.52 -19.90
N VAL A 17 -20.13 -25.65 -20.81
CA VAL A 17 -19.30 -24.60 -21.41
C VAL A 17 -18.78 -23.62 -20.36
N LEU A 18 -19.64 -23.18 -19.43
CA LEU A 18 -19.24 -22.27 -18.36
C LEU A 18 -18.26 -22.94 -17.39
N THR A 19 -18.50 -24.20 -16.99
CA THR A 19 -17.56 -25.01 -16.19
C THR A 19 -16.19 -25.09 -16.84
N GLY A 20 -16.12 -25.45 -18.13
CA GLY A 20 -14.87 -25.53 -18.88
C GLY A 20 -14.14 -24.19 -18.98
N THR A 21 -14.89 -23.11 -19.22
CA THR A 21 -14.35 -21.74 -19.27
C THR A 21 -13.74 -21.32 -17.93
N LEU A 22 -14.45 -21.59 -16.83
CA LEU A 22 -13.98 -21.29 -15.46
C LEU A 22 -12.71 -22.07 -15.12
N ARG A 23 -12.63 -23.37 -15.46
CA ARG A 23 -11.41 -24.18 -15.29
C ARG A 23 -10.24 -23.64 -16.10
N ALA A 24 -10.48 -23.27 -17.36
CA ALA A 24 -9.45 -22.66 -18.21
C ALA A 24 -8.93 -21.32 -17.65
N LYS A 25 -9.72 -20.65 -16.79
CA LYS A 25 -9.37 -19.45 -16.04
C LYS A 25 -8.88 -19.72 -14.60
N GLY A 26 -8.57 -20.98 -14.28
CA GLY A 26 -8.02 -21.36 -12.97
C GLY A 26 -9.02 -21.40 -11.82
N VAL A 27 -10.31 -21.23 -12.07
CA VAL A 27 -11.36 -21.34 -11.04
C VAL A 27 -11.71 -22.82 -10.84
N ALA A 28 -11.63 -23.29 -9.58
CA ALA A 28 -12.01 -24.66 -9.25
C ALA A 28 -13.52 -24.87 -9.38
N THR A 29 -13.92 -25.84 -10.21
CA THR A 29 -15.33 -26.22 -10.45
C THR A 29 -15.49 -27.73 -10.57
N THR A 30 -16.69 -28.24 -10.27
CA THR A 30 -17.04 -29.66 -10.44
C THR A 30 -18.15 -29.83 -11.48
N ASP A 31 -18.33 -31.05 -11.98
CA ASP A 31 -19.32 -31.34 -13.03
C ASP A 31 -20.75 -31.44 -12.48
N GLU A 32 -20.93 -31.32 -11.16
CA GLU A 32 -22.23 -31.35 -10.46
C GLU A 32 -22.77 -29.94 -10.13
N GLU A 33 -21.97 -28.89 -10.34
CA GLU A 33 -22.38 -27.53 -9.97
C GLU A 33 -23.54 -27.02 -10.83
N THR A 34 -24.46 -26.29 -10.19
CA THR A 34 -25.58 -25.63 -10.86
C THR A 34 -25.10 -24.41 -11.64
N LEU A 35 -25.89 -23.98 -12.64
CA LEU A 35 -25.58 -22.78 -13.42
C LEU A 35 -25.47 -21.53 -12.52
N ALA A 36 -26.30 -21.43 -11.47
CA ALA A 36 -26.24 -20.33 -10.50
C ALA A 36 -24.91 -20.31 -9.72
N SER A 37 -24.48 -21.46 -9.18
CA SER A 37 -23.18 -21.58 -8.49
C SER A 37 -22.01 -21.21 -9.40
N LEU A 38 -22.06 -21.65 -10.67
CA LEU A 38 -21.03 -21.32 -11.65
C LEU A 38 -21.03 -19.84 -12.01
N VAL A 39 -22.20 -19.18 -12.09
CA VAL A 39 -22.31 -17.73 -12.31
C VAL A 39 -21.71 -16.95 -11.14
N ASP A 40 -21.97 -17.35 -9.90
CA ASP A 40 -21.36 -16.72 -8.71
C ASP A 40 -19.83 -16.84 -8.74
N LYS A 41 -19.31 -17.98 -9.23
CA LYS A 41 -17.88 -18.21 -9.41
C LYS A 41 -17.23 -17.43 -10.54
N VAL A 42 -17.98 -16.80 -11.45
CA VAL A 42 -17.41 -15.90 -12.47
C VAL A 42 -16.66 -14.74 -11.81
N ALA A 43 -17.09 -14.30 -10.62
CA ALA A 43 -16.37 -13.30 -9.84
C ALA A 43 -14.94 -13.74 -9.43
N LEU A 44 -14.63 -15.03 -9.49
CA LEU A 44 -13.32 -15.58 -9.16
C LEU A 44 -12.36 -15.66 -10.36
N VAL A 45 -12.84 -15.50 -11.59
CA VAL A 45 -12.03 -15.61 -12.82
C VAL A 45 -10.84 -14.65 -12.79
N ASP A 46 -11.04 -13.46 -12.25
CA ASP A 46 -9.98 -12.48 -12.09
C ASP A 46 -9.09 -12.79 -10.88
N SER A 47 -9.58 -13.42 -9.81
CA SER A 47 -8.77 -13.74 -8.61
C SER A 47 -7.97 -15.04 -8.67
N THR A 48 -8.23 -15.90 -9.67
CA THR A 48 -7.63 -17.24 -9.76
C THR A 48 -6.67 -17.47 -10.93
N SER A 49 -6.36 -16.45 -11.75
CA SER A 49 -5.38 -16.60 -12.84
C SER A 49 -4.40 -15.42 -12.93
N GLY A 50 -3.22 -15.67 -13.52
CA GLY A 50 -2.19 -14.64 -13.73
C GLY A 50 -1.59 -14.09 -12.43
N MET A 51 -1.30 -12.78 -12.41
CA MET A 51 -0.72 -12.09 -11.23
C MET A 51 -1.61 -12.15 -9.99
N ASN A 52 -2.91 -12.44 -10.13
CA ASN A 52 -3.85 -12.49 -9.02
C ASN A 52 -3.77 -13.78 -8.19
N GLN A 53 -2.95 -14.75 -8.59
CA GLN A 53 -2.56 -15.87 -7.72
C GLN A 53 -1.41 -15.52 -6.76
N ILE A 54 -0.73 -14.40 -6.96
CA ILE A 54 0.37 -13.99 -6.09
C ILE A 54 -0.23 -13.68 -4.72
N ARG A 55 0.28 -14.35 -3.68
CA ARG A 55 -0.16 -14.16 -2.28
C ARG A 55 0.84 -13.36 -1.46
N ASN A 56 1.95 -12.94 -2.08
CA ASN A 56 3.05 -12.29 -1.41
C ASN A 56 3.77 -11.34 -2.37
N GLY A 57 3.93 -10.08 -1.97
CA GLY A 57 4.65 -9.05 -2.73
C GLY A 57 6.17 -9.09 -2.55
N TYR A 58 6.72 -10.07 -1.84
CA TYR A 58 8.16 -10.20 -1.58
C TYR A 58 8.96 -10.14 -2.88
N GLN A 59 9.71 -9.04 -3.06
CA GLN A 59 10.59 -8.77 -4.19
C GLN A 59 9.93 -8.86 -5.59
N LEU A 60 8.60 -8.80 -5.68
CA LEU A 60 7.86 -9.18 -6.89
C LEU A 60 8.31 -8.44 -8.17
N PHE A 61 8.61 -7.15 -8.05
CA PHE A 61 9.08 -6.28 -9.14
C PHE A 61 10.49 -5.74 -8.89
N ARG A 62 11.26 -6.35 -7.97
CA ARG A 62 12.58 -5.85 -7.57
C ARG A 62 13.50 -5.67 -8.78
N GLY A 63 14.02 -4.47 -8.95
CA GLY A 63 14.96 -4.07 -10.00
C GLY A 63 14.30 -3.88 -11.36
N ASN A 64 12.97 -3.86 -11.45
CA ASN A 64 12.29 -3.64 -12.72
C ASN A 64 12.39 -2.16 -13.14
N THR A 65 13.41 -1.86 -13.94
CA THR A 65 13.70 -0.50 -14.43
C THR A 65 12.93 -0.11 -15.70
N THR A 66 12.01 -0.95 -16.18
CA THR A 66 11.20 -0.69 -17.38
C THR A 66 9.70 -0.56 -17.09
N MET A 67 9.23 -1.03 -15.93
CA MET A 67 7.84 -0.91 -15.50
C MET A 67 7.49 0.54 -15.13
N SER A 68 6.89 1.28 -16.07
CA SER A 68 6.41 2.65 -15.85
C SER A 68 5.02 2.72 -15.21
N VAL A 69 4.20 1.70 -15.45
CA VAL A 69 2.84 1.57 -14.93
C VAL A 69 2.78 0.39 -13.98
N PHE A 70 2.24 0.60 -12.78
CA PHE A 70 1.99 -0.48 -11.84
C PHE A 70 0.93 -1.44 -12.43
N PRO A 71 1.20 -2.75 -12.51
CA PRO A 71 0.25 -3.69 -13.10
C PRO A 71 -1.04 -3.79 -12.29
N ALA A 72 -2.15 -4.10 -12.95
CA ALA A 72 -3.37 -4.48 -12.25
C ALA A 72 -3.15 -5.82 -11.53
N LEU A 73 -3.16 -5.80 -10.20
CA LEU A 73 -3.03 -6.99 -9.36
C LEU A 73 -3.83 -6.85 -8.07
N ASP A 74 -4.42 -7.95 -7.62
CA ASP A 74 -5.08 -8.03 -6.31
C ASP A 74 -4.04 -8.15 -5.19
N THR A 75 -3.87 -7.08 -4.41
CA THR A 75 -2.97 -7.04 -3.26
C THR A 75 -3.64 -7.45 -1.94
N ALA A 76 -4.96 -7.67 -1.91
CA ALA A 76 -5.69 -7.92 -0.68
C ALA A 76 -5.20 -9.17 0.05
N SER A 77 -4.68 -10.14 -0.69
CA SER A 77 -4.14 -11.39 -0.13
C SER A 77 -2.68 -11.31 0.34
N PHE A 78 -1.99 -10.17 0.14
CA PHE A 78 -0.58 -10.06 0.45
C PHE A 78 -0.34 -10.01 1.96
N ASP A 79 0.56 -10.87 2.44
CA ASP A 79 1.07 -10.85 3.82
C ASP A 79 2.32 -9.95 3.99
N SER A 80 3.03 -9.70 2.90
CA SER A 80 4.28 -8.94 2.84
C SER A 80 4.42 -8.19 1.52
N MET A 81 5.05 -7.02 1.57
CA MET A 81 5.51 -6.22 0.41
C MET A 81 7.01 -5.92 0.51
N TYR A 82 7.76 -6.76 1.24
CA TYR A 82 9.21 -6.59 1.40
C TYR A 82 9.90 -6.43 0.05
N GLN A 83 10.56 -5.29 -0.17
CA GLN A 83 11.28 -4.98 -1.41
C GLN A 83 10.46 -5.11 -2.71
N MET A 84 9.13 -5.04 -2.65
CA MET A 84 8.25 -5.34 -3.79
C MET A 84 8.63 -4.57 -5.06
N CYS A 85 8.84 -3.26 -4.96
CA CYS A 85 9.26 -2.39 -6.07
C CYS A 85 10.66 -1.80 -5.82
N TYR A 86 11.54 -2.50 -5.09
CA TYR A 86 12.90 -2.03 -4.82
C TYR A 86 13.62 -1.73 -6.14
N GLY A 87 14.04 -0.49 -6.36
CA GLY A 87 14.78 -0.06 -7.54
C GLY A 87 13.95 -0.01 -8.83
N CYS A 88 12.62 0.09 -8.75
CA CYS A 88 11.77 0.31 -9.93
C CYS A 88 11.90 1.76 -10.44
N THR A 89 13.00 2.07 -11.10
CA THR A 89 13.34 3.46 -11.46
C THR A 89 12.46 4.07 -12.55
N ALA A 90 11.77 3.26 -13.36
CA ALA A 90 10.81 3.77 -14.35
C ALA A 90 9.39 3.97 -13.80
N LEU A 91 9.05 3.39 -12.65
CA LEU A 91 7.68 3.40 -12.11
C LEU A 91 7.25 4.84 -11.77
N GLU A 92 6.13 5.29 -12.35
CA GLU A 92 5.66 6.67 -12.17
C GLU A 92 4.49 6.79 -11.20
N ARG A 93 3.59 5.80 -11.17
CA ARG A 93 2.36 5.84 -10.37
C ARG A 93 2.00 4.47 -9.83
N VAL A 94 1.52 4.44 -8.59
CA VAL A 94 0.94 3.25 -7.96
C VAL A 94 -0.53 3.58 -7.64
N PRO A 95 -1.51 2.74 -8.04
CA PRO A 95 -2.90 2.96 -7.68
C PRO A 95 -3.11 2.78 -6.17
N THR A 96 -4.32 3.00 -5.69
CA THR A 96 -4.67 2.56 -4.33
C THR A 96 -4.57 1.03 -4.26
N LEU A 97 -3.82 0.54 -3.29
CA LEU A 97 -3.64 -0.90 -3.05
C LEU A 97 -4.39 -1.28 -1.76
N ASP A 98 -5.11 -2.40 -1.79
CA ASP A 98 -5.58 -3.02 -0.56
C ASP A 98 -4.41 -3.77 0.08
N THR A 99 -3.80 -3.16 1.09
CA THR A 99 -2.69 -3.74 1.84
C THR A 99 -3.10 -4.07 3.28
N SER A 100 -4.41 -4.26 3.53
CA SER A 100 -4.97 -4.48 4.85
C SER A 100 -4.49 -5.77 5.53
N ASN A 101 -3.88 -6.71 4.80
CA ASN A 101 -3.30 -7.93 5.37
C ASN A 101 -1.76 -7.90 5.47
N VAL A 102 -1.11 -6.84 4.98
CA VAL A 102 0.35 -6.76 4.92
C VAL A 102 0.93 -6.43 6.30
N ALA A 103 1.86 -7.26 6.78
CA ALA A 103 2.58 -7.04 8.04
C ALA A 103 3.96 -6.39 7.83
N ASN A 104 4.59 -6.58 6.67
CA ASN A 104 5.95 -6.10 6.39
C ASN A 104 6.01 -5.28 5.09
N MET A 105 6.40 -4.01 5.19
CA MET A 105 6.59 -3.10 4.05
C MET A 105 8.02 -2.53 3.97
N MET A 106 9.01 -3.18 4.59
CA MET A 106 10.38 -2.69 4.49
C MET A 106 10.82 -2.63 3.04
N TYR A 107 11.42 -1.50 2.65
CA TYR A 107 11.94 -1.25 1.31
C TYR A 107 10.93 -1.36 0.16
N ALA A 108 9.61 -1.33 0.42
CA ALA A 108 8.59 -1.65 -0.59
C ALA A 108 8.72 -0.83 -1.88
N PHE A 109 9.10 0.45 -1.78
CA PHE A 109 9.31 1.36 -2.92
C PHE A 109 10.71 2.00 -2.90
N TYR A 110 11.68 1.38 -2.22
CA TYR A 110 13.04 1.91 -2.12
C TYR A 110 13.61 2.23 -3.50
N GLY A 111 14.13 3.44 -3.70
CA GLY A 111 14.80 3.83 -4.94
C GLY A 111 13.90 3.94 -6.17
N CYS A 112 12.57 4.03 -6.02
CA CYS A 112 11.67 4.35 -7.12
C CYS A 112 11.81 5.84 -7.50
N THR A 113 12.90 6.20 -8.17
CA THR A 113 13.30 7.60 -8.37
C THR A 113 12.33 8.42 -9.20
N ASN A 114 11.56 7.79 -10.11
CA ASN A 114 10.55 8.45 -10.94
C ASN A 114 9.13 8.35 -10.39
N LEU A 115 8.91 7.68 -9.25
CA LEU A 115 7.57 7.52 -8.67
C LEU A 115 7.06 8.88 -8.21
N GLN A 116 5.91 9.30 -8.74
CA GLN A 116 5.32 10.62 -8.51
C GLN A 116 4.16 10.59 -7.52
N GLU A 117 3.34 9.53 -7.56
CA GLU A 117 2.14 9.41 -6.76
C GLU A 117 1.84 7.96 -6.37
N ILE A 118 1.38 7.78 -5.14
CA ILE A 118 0.76 6.55 -4.66
C ILE A 118 -0.68 6.88 -4.28
N GLY A 119 -1.65 6.15 -4.83
CA GLY A 119 -3.09 6.41 -4.61
C GLY A 119 -3.53 6.18 -3.17
N GLY A 120 -2.97 5.17 -2.50
CA GLY A 120 -3.16 4.92 -1.08
C GLY A 120 -2.72 3.53 -0.66
N LEU A 121 -2.34 3.42 0.62
CA LEU A 121 -1.93 2.17 1.26
C LEU A 121 -2.64 2.07 2.61
N ASN A 122 -3.08 0.88 2.99
CA ASN A 122 -3.55 0.59 4.34
C ASN A 122 -2.37 0.02 5.15
N THR A 123 -1.82 0.81 6.07
CA THR A 123 -0.67 0.38 6.89
C THR A 123 -1.06 0.00 8.32
N SER A 124 -2.34 -0.11 8.66
CA SER A 124 -2.82 -0.34 10.04
C SER A 124 -2.40 -1.67 10.68
N ARG A 125 -1.74 -2.55 9.93
CA ARG A 125 -1.22 -3.85 10.37
C ARG A 125 0.28 -4.02 10.25
N ILE A 126 0.99 -3.05 9.66
CA ILE A 126 2.43 -3.21 9.46
C ILE A 126 3.17 -3.13 10.80
N THR A 127 4.17 -3.98 10.98
CA THR A 127 5.10 -3.95 12.11
C THR A 127 6.48 -3.43 11.71
N SER A 128 6.73 -3.29 10.40
CA SER A 128 8.00 -2.84 9.84
C SER A 128 7.80 -1.94 8.61
N ALA A 129 8.34 -0.71 8.68
CA ALA A 129 8.23 0.31 7.63
C ALA A 129 9.59 0.91 7.21
N SER A 130 10.69 0.28 7.62
CA SER A 130 12.06 0.76 7.36
C SER A 130 12.28 1.02 5.88
N GLU A 131 12.79 2.21 5.57
CA GLU A 131 13.20 2.62 4.21
C GLU A 131 12.13 2.44 3.11
N MET A 132 10.84 2.39 3.48
CA MET A 132 9.74 2.08 2.56
C MET A 132 9.71 2.97 1.31
N PHE A 133 9.97 4.27 1.44
CA PHE A 133 10.00 5.24 0.35
C PHE A 133 11.38 5.87 0.15
N HIS A 134 12.43 5.32 0.76
CA HIS A 134 13.76 5.91 0.71
C HIS A 134 14.18 6.16 -0.75
N GLY A 135 14.59 7.39 -1.07
CA GLY A 135 15.08 7.73 -2.41
C GLY A 135 13.99 7.87 -3.48
N CYS A 136 12.71 7.90 -3.11
CA CYS A 136 11.61 8.28 -4.01
C CYS A 136 11.64 9.81 -4.27
N LYS A 137 12.66 10.26 -5.00
CA LYS A 137 12.98 11.69 -5.18
C LYS A 137 11.89 12.48 -5.91
N SER A 138 11.08 11.81 -6.73
CA SER A 138 9.99 12.44 -7.49
C SER A 138 8.62 12.32 -6.82
N LEU A 139 8.52 11.63 -5.69
CA LEU A 139 7.24 11.33 -5.04
C LEU A 139 6.68 12.61 -4.42
N ARG A 140 5.54 13.08 -4.92
CA ARG A 140 4.88 14.32 -4.49
C ARG A 140 3.74 14.07 -3.51
N LYS A 141 3.05 12.95 -3.67
CA LYS A 141 1.85 12.64 -2.89
C LYS A 141 1.74 11.16 -2.58
N ILE A 142 1.41 10.87 -1.32
CA ILE A 142 0.92 9.57 -0.88
C ILE A 142 -0.51 9.78 -0.40
N GLY A 143 -1.47 9.19 -1.12
CA GLY A 143 -2.86 9.20 -0.72
C GLY A 143 -3.15 8.24 0.45
N GLY A 144 -4.37 8.29 0.95
CA GLY A 144 -4.75 7.54 2.15
C GLY A 144 -4.12 8.10 3.43
N ARG A 145 -3.99 7.24 4.45
CA ARG A 145 -3.43 7.58 5.76
C ARG A 145 -2.44 6.48 6.15
N LEU A 146 -1.21 6.87 6.45
CA LEU A 146 -0.16 5.96 6.90
C LEU A 146 -0.22 5.84 8.42
N ASP A 147 -0.77 4.75 8.91
CA ASP A 147 -0.74 4.35 10.31
C ASP A 147 0.56 3.58 10.63
N PHE A 148 1.35 4.11 11.56
CA PHE A 148 2.57 3.46 12.07
C PHE A 148 2.42 2.98 13.53
N SER A 149 1.21 2.91 14.07
CA SER A 149 0.94 2.60 15.48
C SER A 149 1.43 1.22 15.95
N LYS A 150 1.64 0.29 15.02
CA LYS A 150 2.15 -1.06 15.32
C LYS A 150 3.64 -1.24 15.00
N VAL A 151 4.31 -0.20 14.50
CA VAL A 151 5.74 -0.26 14.21
C VAL A 151 6.52 0.05 15.48
N THR A 152 7.21 -0.95 16.01
CA THR A 152 8.02 -0.84 17.23
C THR A 152 9.52 -0.69 16.96
N SER A 153 9.92 -0.81 15.69
CA SER A 153 11.32 -0.76 15.27
C SER A 153 11.75 0.64 14.85
N LYS A 154 11.72 0.94 13.54
CA LYS A 154 12.20 2.21 12.98
C LYS A 154 11.25 2.73 11.91
N VAL A 155 10.94 4.03 11.97
CA VAL A 155 10.23 4.77 10.91
C VAL A 155 10.97 6.05 10.48
N ASP A 156 12.06 6.40 11.17
CA ASP A 156 12.96 7.51 10.86
C ASP A 156 13.66 7.39 9.51
N THR A 157 13.77 6.17 8.97
CA THR A 157 14.37 5.92 7.65
C THR A 157 13.37 5.93 6.49
N THR A 158 12.07 5.93 6.78
CA THR A 158 10.99 5.68 5.81
C THR A 158 10.99 6.71 4.66
N PHE A 159 11.25 7.99 4.96
CA PHE A 159 11.13 9.11 4.02
C PHE A 159 12.47 9.78 3.66
N VAL A 160 13.59 9.09 3.87
CA VAL A 160 14.91 9.63 3.54
C VAL A 160 14.98 9.92 2.04
N SER A 161 15.48 11.11 1.68
CA SER A 161 15.61 11.58 0.29
C SER A 161 14.32 11.66 -0.54
N CYS A 162 13.15 11.80 0.10
CA CYS A 162 11.87 12.10 -0.56
C CYS A 162 11.71 13.62 -0.84
N SER A 163 12.63 14.18 -1.63
CA SER A 163 12.80 15.64 -1.76
C SER A 163 11.64 16.39 -2.43
N ALA A 164 10.76 15.66 -3.14
CA ALA A 164 9.57 16.22 -3.78
C ALA A 164 8.28 16.06 -2.96
N LEU A 165 8.29 15.36 -1.82
CA LEU A 165 7.06 15.00 -1.11
C LEU A 165 6.39 16.24 -0.51
N GLU A 166 5.17 16.51 -0.98
CA GLU A 166 4.34 17.64 -0.59
C GLU A 166 3.23 17.19 0.37
N THR A 167 2.56 16.07 0.07
CA THR A 167 1.38 15.61 0.82
C THR A 167 1.53 14.16 1.27
N VAL A 168 1.44 13.95 2.57
CA VAL A 168 1.29 12.63 3.21
C VAL A 168 0.56 12.82 4.53
N ILE A 169 -0.40 11.95 4.82
CA ILE A 169 -1.10 11.95 6.10
C ILE A 169 -0.59 10.78 6.92
N ILE A 170 -0.08 11.06 8.12
CA ILE A 170 0.40 10.06 9.07
C ILE A 170 -0.58 10.01 10.23
N ASP A 171 -1.00 8.78 10.58
CA ASP A 171 -1.81 8.45 11.74
C ASP A 171 -0.97 7.75 12.82
N GLY A 172 -1.50 7.73 14.03
CA GLY A 172 -0.80 7.23 15.21
C GLY A 172 -1.70 6.48 16.20
N PRO A 173 -1.18 6.15 17.39
CA PRO A 173 0.01 6.76 18.00
C PRO A 173 1.34 6.24 17.44
N VAL A 174 2.20 7.12 16.93
CA VAL A 174 3.60 6.80 16.58
C VAL A 174 4.43 6.84 17.86
N ASP A 175 5.00 5.71 18.27
CA ASP A 175 5.74 5.57 19.54
C ASP A 175 7.23 5.24 19.36
N VAL A 176 7.81 5.59 18.21
CA VAL A 176 9.22 5.40 17.85
C VAL A 176 9.76 6.64 17.15
N ASP A 177 11.09 6.81 17.09
CA ASP A 177 11.73 7.91 16.36
C ASP A 177 11.22 7.99 14.91
N ILE A 178 10.88 9.21 14.50
CA ILE A 178 10.36 9.49 13.16
C ILE A 178 11.08 10.69 12.55
N ALA A 179 11.36 10.60 11.25
CA ALA A 179 12.03 11.65 10.52
C ALA A 179 11.42 11.88 9.14
N VAL A 180 11.15 13.15 8.85
CA VAL A 180 10.70 13.66 7.56
C VAL A 180 11.55 14.85 7.09
N ASN A 181 12.74 15.04 7.67
CA ASN A 181 13.74 16.03 7.25
C ASN A 181 14.21 15.87 5.79
N GLY A 182 14.10 14.66 5.25
CA GLY A 182 14.27 14.37 3.81
C GLY A 182 13.15 14.92 2.91
N CYS A 183 12.06 15.43 3.47
CA CYS A 183 10.85 15.92 2.78
C CYS A 183 10.66 17.44 2.99
N PRO A 184 11.50 18.30 2.41
CA PRO A 184 11.47 19.73 2.68
C PRO A 184 10.24 20.45 2.09
N LYS A 185 9.43 19.77 1.28
CA LYS A 185 8.25 20.35 0.60
C LYS A 185 6.91 20.04 1.28
N LEU A 186 6.92 19.32 2.41
CA LEU A 186 5.68 18.97 3.11
C LEU A 186 4.81 20.18 3.41
N THR A 187 3.50 20.04 3.21
CA THR A 187 2.51 21.05 3.59
C THR A 187 2.43 21.20 5.10
N VAL A 188 1.97 22.37 5.56
CA VAL A 188 1.69 22.59 7.00
C VAL A 188 0.66 21.57 7.51
N GLU A 189 -0.33 21.21 6.68
CA GLU A 189 -1.31 20.17 7.01
C GLU A 189 -0.65 18.82 7.29
N SER A 190 0.21 18.33 6.37
CA SER A 190 0.93 17.06 6.56
C SER A 190 1.78 17.06 7.83
N LEU A 191 2.44 18.18 8.11
CA LEU A 191 3.24 18.36 9.34
C LEU A 191 2.37 18.32 10.59
N VAL A 192 1.23 19.02 10.61
CA VAL A 192 0.32 19.03 11.76
C VAL A 192 -0.29 17.64 12.00
N PHE A 193 -0.64 16.89 10.95
CA PHE A 193 -1.08 15.51 11.11
C PHE A 193 0.00 14.64 11.76
N LEU A 194 1.25 14.72 11.28
CA LEU A 194 2.38 14.02 11.89
C LEU A 194 2.54 14.35 13.37
N LEU A 195 2.53 15.63 13.76
CA LEU A 195 2.72 16.03 15.16
C LEU A 195 1.56 15.53 16.06
N ASN A 196 0.34 15.54 15.54
CA ASN A 196 -0.81 14.98 16.25
C ASN A 196 -0.75 13.45 16.37
N ALA A 197 -0.15 12.77 15.39
CA ALA A 197 0.03 11.32 15.41
C ALA A 197 1.09 10.84 16.41
N LEU A 198 1.98 11.70 16.90
CA LEU A 198 2.97 11.33 17.92
C LEU A 198 2.28 10.85 19.21
N SER A 199 2.82 9.81 19.85
CA SER A 199 2.33 9.32 21.15
C SER A 199 2.53 10.35 22.27
N ASP A 200 1.74 10.24 23.33
CA ASP A 200 1.88 11.08 24.54
C ASP A 200 3.07 10.65 25.44
N THR A 201 3.84 9.65 25.01
CA THR A 201 5.00 9.06 25.72
C THR A 201 6.32 9.36 25.00
N GLY A 202 6.50 10.60 24.55
CA GLY A 202 7.61 11.04 23.70
C GLY A 202 8.99 11.13 24.35
N ASN A 203 9.09 10.96 25.68
CA ASN A 203 10.36 11.11 26.40
C ASN A 203 11.46 10.23 25.81
N GLY A 204 12.57 10.86 25.39
CA GLY A 204 13.70 10.17 24.77
C GLY A 204 13.53 9.86 23.28
N LYS A 205 12.44 10.33 22.64
CA LYS A 205 12.15 10.14 21.22
C LYS A 205 12.27 11.45 20.44
N THR A 206 12.62 11.31 19.18
CA THR A 206 12.87 12.43 18.26
C THR A 206 11.86 12.43 17.11
N CYS A 207 11.26 13.60 16.88
CA CYS A 207 10.54 13.91 15.65
C CYS A 207 11.41 14.87 14.82
N ASN A 208 12.12 14.35 13.82
CA ASN A 208 13.03 15.14 12.99
C ASN A 208 12.34 15.57 11.69
N ILE A 209 11.70 16.73 11.71
CA ILE A 209 11.07 17.34 10.54
C ILE A 209 12.03 18.22 9.75
N GLY A 210 13.15 18.64 10.34
CA GLY A 210 14.21 19.43 9.73
C GLY A 210 13.90 20.92 9.57
N ALA A 211 14.95 21.74 9.45
CA ALA A 211 14.87 23.20 9.48
C ALA A 211 13.86 23.82 8.50
N LYS A 212 13.74 23.28 7.27
CA LYS A 212 12.80 23.79 6.27
C LYS A 212 11.34 23.56 6.65
N ASN A 213 11.03 22.47 7.34
CA ASN A 213 9.67 22.20 7.82
C ASN A 213 9.40 22.93 9.14
N LEU A 214 10.40 23.01 10.04
CA LEU A 214 10.34 23.83 11.25
C LEU A 214 10.01 25.29 10.95
N ALA A 215 10.56 25.85 9.88
CA ALA A 215 10.31 27.23 9.46
C ALA A 215 8.86 27.48 9.01
N LYS A 216 8.10 26.43 8.66
CA LYS A 216 6.69 26.53 8.23
C LYS A 216 5.71 26.54 9.41
N LEU A 217 6.15 26.09 10.59
CA LEU A 217 5.29 25.92 11.76
C LEU A 217 5.39 27.09 12.73
N ASN A 218 4.24 27.50 13.28
CA ASN A 218 4.18 28.47 14.37
C ASN A 218 4.47 27.81 15.73
N ALA A 219 4.54 28.61 16.80
CA ALA A 219 4.86 28.13 18.15
C ALA A 219 3.84 27.12 18.69
N ILE A 220 2.54 27.36 18.46
CA ILE A 220 1.45 26.47 18.90
C ILE A 220 1.54 25.11 18.21
N GLN A 221 1.83 25.10 16.91
CA GLN A 221 1.99 23.86 16.15
C GLN A 221 3.21 23.07 16.62
N LYS A 222 4.34 23.73 16.90
CA LYS A 222 5.54 23.07 17.45
C LYS A 222 5.28 22.49 18.85
N ALA A 223 4.48 23.18 19.65
CA ALA A 223 4.11 22.75 21.00
C ALA A 223 3.41 21.37 21.02
N ILE A 224 2.66 21.02 19.95
CA ILE A 224 2.00 19.71 19.83
C ILE A 224 2.96 18.54 20.11
N ALA A 225 4.20 18.61 19.60
CA ALA A 225 5.19 17.56 19.84
C ALA A 225 5.90 17.72 21.19
N THR A 226 6.31 18.94 21.54
CA THR A 226 7.10 19.17 22.77
C THR A 226 6.28 18.95 24.04
N ASP A 227 4.98 19.26 24.02
CA ASP A 227 4.07 19.03 25.15
C ASP A 227 3.86 17.52 25.41
N LYS A 228 4.05 16.69 24.38
CA LYS A 228 4.09 15.22 24.45
C LYS A 228 5.47 14.67 24.84
N GLY A 229 6.45 15.53 25.14
CA GLY A 229 7.81 15.15 25.54
C GLY A 229 8.77 14.81 24.39
N TRP A 230 8.38 15.04 23.13
CA TRP A 230 9.24 14.74 21.98
C TRP A 230 10.29 15.82 21.76
N VAL A 231 11.48 15.39 21.32
CA VAL A 231 12.50 16.29 20.78
C VAL A 231 12.14 16.61 19.33
N LEU A 232 11.67 17.82 19.06
CA LEU A 232 11.34 18.28 17.71
C LEU A 232 12.56 18.96 17.06
N THR A 233 13.03 18.42 15.93
CA THR A 233 14.24 18.91 15.20
C THR A 233 14.03 19.09 13.71
#